data_AF-A0A2N2F6Q9-F1
#
_entry.id   AF-A0A2N2F6Q9-F1
#
_cell.length_a   1.000
_cell.length_b   1.000
_cell.length_c   1.000
_cell.angle_alpha   90.00
_cell.angle_beta   90.00
_cell.angle_gamma   90.00
#
_symmetry.space_group_name_H-M   'P 1'
#
loop_
_entity.id
_entity.type
_entity.pdbx_description
1 polymer ?
#
loop_
_entity_poly.entity_id
_entity_poly.type
_entity_poly.pdbx_seq_one_letter_code
_entity_poly.pdbx_strand_id
1 'polypeptide(L)'
;MILFAIAVFVIVLVTTMAIRFAWYLYVTTQAHTLINYEAAQRYQQKLSAFTFFDPAFFIFMSMTIVIVILAASLIKMNTLQKGGGAVAEMLGGREISTTTTDQAERRLMNVVEEMAIASGIPVPQVYVIDSENNINAFAAGLEITDSAVAVT
;
A
#
# COMPACT_ATOMS: atom_id res chain seq x y z
N MET A 1 0.88 1.00 16.84
CA MET A 1 1.12 2.46 16.78
C MET A 1 2.58 2.82 17.03
N ILE A 2 3.17 2.51 18.20
CA ILE A 2 4.57 2.88 18.52
C ILE A 2 5.60 2.26 17.55
N LEU A 3 5.50 0.96 17.27
CA LEU A 3 6.40 0.27 16.32
C LEU A 3 6.33 0.86 14.91
N PHE A 4 5.14 1.25 14.46
CA PHE A 4 4.95 1.91 13.16
C PHE A 4 5.63 3.29 13.12
N ALA A 5 5.46 4.09 14.17
CA ALA A 5 6.11 5.40 14.27
C ALA A 5 7.65 5.27 14.26
N ILE A 6 8.19 4.27 14.98
CA ILE A 6 9.63 3.96 14.98
C ILE A 6 10.08 3.54 13.58
N ALA A 7 9.34 2.66 12.90
CA ALA A 7 9.69 2.22 11.55
C ALA A 7 9.74 3.40 10.56
N VAL A 8 8.73 4.29 10.59
CA VAL A 8 8.71 5.49 9.74
C VAL A 8 9.91 6.39 10.06
N PHE A 9 10.19 6.63 11.35
CA PHE A 9 11.34 7.45 11.76
C PHE A 9 12.67 6.87 11.26
N VAL A 10 12.86 5.55 11.40
CA VAL A 10 14.06 4.85 10.90
C VAL A 10 14.16 4.97 9.39
N ILE A 11 13.06 4.79 8.64
CA ILE A 11 13.05 4.95 7.18
C ILE A 11 13.45 6.38 6.78
N VAL A 12 12.88 7.40 7.43
CA VAL A 12 13.23 8.81 7.16
C VAL A 12 14.72 9.06 7.45
N LEU A 13 15.23 8.57 8.58
CA LEU A 13 16.63 8.73 8.97
C LEU A 13 17.58 8.03 7.99
N VAL A 14 17.29 6.77 7.63
CA VAL A 14 18.13 6.00 6.71
C VAL A 14 18.11 6.60 5.30
N THR A 15 16.94 6.99 4.80
CA THR A 15 16.81 7.58 3.45
C THR A 15 17.50 8.94 3.37
N THR A 16 17.34 9.81 4.38
CA THR A 16 18.03 11.11 4.43
C THR A 16 19.55 10.94 4.48
N MET A 17 20.05 10.01 5.31
CA MET A 17 21.48 9.69 5.39
C MET A 17 22.03 9.11 4.08
N ALA A 18 21.30 8.17 3.46
CA ALA A 18 21.71 7.57 2.19
C ALA A 18 21.79 8.60 1.05
N ILE A 19 20.79 9.48 0.93
CA ILE A 19 20.77 10.55 -0.08
C ILE A 19 21.94 11.52 0.14
N ARG A 20 22.17 11.94 1.39
CA ARG A 20 23.27 12.84 1.75
C ARG A 20 24.64 12.21 1.50
N PHE A 21 24.79 10.92 1.80
CA PHE A 21 26.01 10.18 1.52
C PHE A 21 26.28 10.06 0.01
N ALA A 22 25.26 9.71 -0.79
CA ALA A 22 25.38 9.67 -2.24
C ALA A 22 25.73 11.05 -2.82
N TRP A 23 25.11 12.12 -2.32
CA TRP A 23 25.44 13.49 -2.70
C TRP A 23 26.88 13.86 -2.33
N TYR A 24 27.35 13.49 -1.13
CA TYR A 24 28.73 13.71 -0.69
C TYR A 24 29.74 13.01 -1.63
N LEU A 25 29.49 11.74 -1.97
CA LEU A 25 30.32 10.98 -2.92
C LEU A 25 30.32 11.62 -4.33
N TYR A 26 29.16 12.11 -4.78
CA TYR A 26 29.06 12.79 -6.07
C TYR A 26 29.87 14.10 -6.08
N VAL A 27 29.70 14.95 -5.06
CA VAL A 27 30.38 16.25 -4.96
C VAL A 27 31.89 16.08 -4.78
N THR A 28 32.34 15.11 -3.97
CA THR A 28 33.78 14.87 -3.78
C THR A 28 34.44 14.38 -5.08
N THR A 29 33.76 13.49 -5.81
CA THR A 29 34.27 13.01 -7.11
C THR A 29 34.41 14.15 -8.10
N GLN A 30 33.42 15.04 -8.19
CA GLN A 30 33.46 16.20 -9.09
C GLN A 30 34.51 17.23 -8.67
N ALA A 31 34.72 17.44 -7.37
CA ALA A 31 35.75 18.37 -6.87
C ALA A 31 37.17 17.97 -7.31
N HIS A 32 37.45 16.67 -7.44
CA HIS A 32 38.78 16.17 -7.80
C HIS A 32 38.98 15.83 -9.28
N THR A 33 37.91 15.64 -10.05
CA THR A 33 37.98 15.20 -11.46
C THR A 33 37.82 16.32 -12.47
N LEU A 34 37.22 17.46 -12.08
CA LEU A 34 37.03 18.58 -12.99
C LEU A 34 38.36 19.30 -13.26
N ILE A 35 38.77 19.32 -14.53
CA ILE A 35 39.96 20.03 -15.00
C ILE A 35 39.77 21.56 -14.92
N ASN A 36 38.53 22.02 -15.05
CA ASN A 36 38.20 23.43 -14.90
C ASN A 36 38.34 23.85 -13.42
N TYR A 37 39.41 24.59 -13.12
CA TYR A 37 39.72 25.09 -11.77
C TYR A 37 38.58 25.88 -11.13
N GLU A 38 37.86 26.72 -11.89
CA GLU A 38 36.73 27.48 -11.35
C GLU A 38 35.56 26.57 -10.96
N ALA A 39 35.30 25.54 -11.77
CA ALA A 39 34.26 24.57 -11.47
C ALA A 39 34.65 23.70 -10.26
N ALA A 40 35.90 23.22 -10.19
CA ALA A 40 36.41 22.44 -9.07
C ALA A 40 36.32 23.22 -7.73
N GLN A 41 36.69 24.50 -7.73
CA GLN A 41 36.55 25.39 -6.56
C GLN A 41 35.09 25.50 -6.08
N ARG A 42 34.12 25.59 -7.00
CA ARG A 42 32.69 25.59 -6.64
C ARG A 42 32.25 24.31 -5.94
N TYR A 43 32.70 23.14 -6.41
CA TYR A 43 32.38 21.87 -5.74
C TYR A 43 33.09 21.73 -4.40
N GLN A 44 34.32 22.24 -4.29
CA GLN A 44 35.07 22.25 -3.04
C GLN A 44 34.41 23.16 -1.98
N GLN A 45 33.88 24.31 -2.39
CA GLN A 45 33.07 25.19 -1.52
C GLN A 45 31.75 24.51 -1.09
N LYS A 46 31.10 23.76 -2.00
CA LYS A 46 29.91 22.95 -1.66
C LYS A 46 30.24 21.82 -0.68
N LEU A 47 31.43 21.23 -0.78
CA LEU A 47 31.91 20.18 0.13
C LEU A 47 32.23 20.74 1.53
N SER A 48 32.84 21.93 1.61
CA SER A 48 33.16 22.55 2.91
C SER A 48 31.92 23.02 3.68
N ALA A 49 30.86 23.40 2.97
CA ALA A 49 29.57 23.77 3.56
C ALA A 49 28.64 22.57 3.80
N PHE A 50 29.06 21.35 3.43
CA PHE A 50 28.23 20.16 3.56
C PHE A 50 28.12 19.72 5.02
N THR A 51 26.89 19.48 5.45
CA THR A 51 26.59 18.80 6.72
C THR A 51 25.82 17.51 6.45
N PHE A 52 26.11 16.47 7.22
CA PHE A 52 25.38 15.21 7.18
C PHE A 52 23.97 15.35 7.75
N PHE A 53 23.80 16.20 8.76
CA PHE A 53 22.50 16.52 9.34
C PHE A 53 22.10 17.94 9.00
N ASP A 54 21.00 18.08 8.27
CA ASP A 54 20.38 19.34 7.91
C ASP A 54 18.91 19.29 8.36
N PRO A 55 18.54 20.01 9.45
CA PRO A 55 17.18 19.98 9.98
C PRO A 55 16.11 20.34 8.95
N ALA A 56 16.39 21.27 8.04
CA ALA A 56 15.41 21.70 7.04
C ALA A 56 15.11 20.59 6.03
N PHE A 57 16.16 19.91 5.56
CA PHE A 57 16.01 18.77 4.65
C PHE A 57 15.32 17.58 5.33
N PHE A 58 15.64 17.32 6.60
CA PHE A 58 14.99 16.25 7.37
C PHE A 58 13.49 16.52 7.55
N ILE A 59 13.10 17.74 7.91
CA ILE A 59 11.69 18.13 8.05
C ILE A 59 10.96 18.02 6.71
N PHE A 60 11.58 18.50 5.62
CA PHE A 60 11.01 18.39 4.28
C PHE A 60 10.73 16.94 3.89
N MET A 61 11.72 16.05 4.02
CA MET A 61 11.58 14.63 3.70
C MET A 61 10.53 13.93 4.57
N SER A 62 10.53 14.22 5.88
CA SER A 62 9.54 13.71 6.81
C SER A 62 8.12 14.11 6.38
N MET A 63 7.91 15.40 6.07
CA MET A 63 6.63 15.93 5.61
C MET A 63 6.18 15.28 4.30
N THR A 64 7.09 15.11 3.33
CA THR A 64 6.80 14.41 2.07
C THR A 64 6.34 12.97 2.32
N ILE A 65 7.04 12.22 3.17
CA ILE A 65 6.70 10.82 3.48
C ILE A 65 5.32 10.76 4.17
N VAL A 66 5.06 11.64 5.13
CA VAL A 66 3.76 11.71 5.80
C VAL A 66 2.64 12.01 4.80
N ILE A 67 2.84 12.96 3.88
CA ILE A 67 1.85 13.29 2.83
C ILE A 67 1.57 12.08 1.94
N VAL A 68 2.62 11.35 1.52
CA VAL A 68 2.47 10.14 0.68
C VAL A 68 1.70 9.06 1.42
N ILE A 69 2.03 8.80 2.70
CA ILE A 69 1.32 7.81 3.52
C ILE A 69 -0.14 8.21 3.70
N LEU A 70 -0.42 9.48 4.00
CA LEU A 70 -1.79 9.99 4.15
C LEU A 70 -2.58 9.84 2.85
N ALA A 71 -2.01 10.23 1.71
CA ALA A 71 -2.66 10.09 0.41
C ALA A 71 -2.97 8.62 0.09
N ALA A 72 -1.99 7.72 0.25
CA ALA A 72 -2.19 6.29 0.05
C ALA A 72 -3.25 5.71 0.99
N SER A 73 -3.25 6.14 2.26
CA SER A 73 -4.22 5.70 3.27
C SER A 73 -5.63 6.16 2.93
N LEU A 74 -5.81 7.41 2.50
CA LEU A 74 -7.11 7.94 2.07
C LEU A 74 -7.66 7.21 0.85
N ILE A 75 -6.81 6.93 -0.15
CA ILE A 75 -7.20 6.15 -1.33
C ILE A 75 -7.61 4.74 -0.93
N LYS A 76 -6.82 4.09 -0.06
CA LYS A 76 -7.13 2.74 0.44
C LYS A 76 -8.42 2.73 1.24
N MET A 77 -8.64 3.73 2.09
CA MET A 77 -9.85 3.87 2.89
C MET A 77 -11.08 4.03 2.00
N ASN A 78 -11.01 4.88 0.97
CA ASN A 78 -12.10 5.03 -0.01
C ASN A 78 -12.34 3.74 -0.82
N THR A 79 -11.28 2.97 -1.08
CA THR A 79 -11.42 1.66 -1.76
C THR A 79 -12.11 0.64 -0.87
N LEU A 80 -11.74 0.57 0.41
CA LEU A 80 -12.35 -0.35 1.38
C LEU A 80 -13.80 0.03 1.70
N GLN A 81 -14.15 1.33 1.66
CA GLN A 81 -15.53 1.80 1.80
C GLN A 81 -16.49 1.31 0.71
N LYS A 82 -15.98 0.76 -0.40
CA LYS A 82 -16.81 0.14 -1.44
C LYS A 82 -17.34 -1.25 -1.04
N GLY A 83 -16.96 -1.75 0.13
CA GLY A 83 -17.48 -2.98 0.72
C GLY A 83 -16.68 -4.24 0.38
N GLY A 84 -17.16 -5.37 0.90
CA GLY A 84 -16.58 -6.69 0.71
C GLY A 84 -16.53 -7.14 -0.74
N GLY A 85 -17.55 -6.78 -1.54
CA GLY A 85 -17.61 -7.13 -2.97
C GLY A 85 -16.45 -6.56 -3.77
N ALA A 86 -16.07 -5.30 -3.50
CA ALA A 86 -14.91 -4.68 -4.13
C ALA A 86 -13.59 -5.41 -3.80
N VAL A 87 -13.47 -5.98 -2.60
CA VAL A 87 -12.30 -6.80 -2.23
C VAL A 87 -12.27 -8.10 -3.02
N ALA A 88 -13.43 -8.74 -3.21
CA ALA A 88 -13.54 -9.96 -4.01
C ALA A 88 -13.19 -9.72 -5.49
N GLU A 89 -13.71 -8.64 -6.09
CA GLU A 89 -13.40 -8.25 -7.47
C GLU A 89 -11.92 -7.92 -7.66
N MET A 90 -11.28 -7.24 -6.69
CA MET A 90 -9.85 -6.93 -6.74
C MET A 90 -8.96 -8.19 -6.75
N LEU A 91 -9.45 -9.30 -6.19
CA LEU A 91 -8.77 -10.59 -6.19
C LEU A 91 -9.14 -11.45 -7.41
N GLY A 92 -9.87 -10.89 -8.38
CA GLY A 92 -10.30 -11.58 -9.59
C GLY A 92 -11.57 -12.42 -9.39
N GLY A 93 -12.31 -12.19 -8.31
CA GLY A 93 -13.59 -12.83 -8.06
C GLY A 93 -14.66 -12.39 -9.06
N ARG A 94 -15.38 -13.36 -9.60
CA ARG A 94 -16.58 -13.19 -10.42
C ARG A 94 -17.81 -13.35 -9.54
N GLU A 95 -18.68 -12.35 -9.54
CA GLU A 95 -19.94 -12.42 -8.80
C GLU A 95 -20.85 -13.52 -9.35
N ILE A 96 -21.45 -14.31 -8.47
CA ILE A 96 -22.43 -15.33 -8.83
C ILE A 96 -23.80 -14.68 -8.97
N SER A 97 -24.42 -14.82 -10.14
CA SER A 97 -25.80 -14.42 -10.32
C SER A 97 -26.74 -15.31 -9.50
N THR A 98 -27.72 -14.70 -8.83
CA THR A 98 -28.82 -15.41 -8.14
C THR A 98 -29.64 -16.31 -9.09
N THR A 99 -29.58 -16.06 -10.40
CA THR A 99 -30.26 -16.85 -11.44
C THR A 99 -29.29 -17.77 -12.20
N THR A 100 -28.11 -18.07 -11.64
CA THR A 100 -27.16 -19.01 -12.26
C THR A 100 -27.83 -20.35 -12.57
N THR A 101 -27.38 -21.00 -13.65
CA THR A 101 -27.84 -22.34 -14.06
C THR A 101 -26.90 -23.44 -13.63
N ASP A 102 -25.71 -23.09 -13.14
CA ASP A 102 -24.74 -24.04 -12.59
C ASP A 102 -25.25 -24.58 -11.23
N GLN A 103 -25.27 -25.90 -11.09
CA GLN A 103 -25.70 -26.55 -9.85
C GLN A 103 -24.74 -26.29 -8.69
N ALA A 104 -23.43 -26.17 -8.95
CA ALA A 104 -22.43 -25.91 -7.92
C ALA A 104 -22.58 -24.48 -7.39
N GLU A 105 -22.74 -23.50 -8.27
CA GLU A 105 -22.97 -22.10 -7.87
C GLU A 105 -24.30 -21.93 -7.12
N ARG A 106 -25.37 -22.61 -7.56
CA ARG A 106 -26.65 -22.63 -6.83
C ARG A 106 -26.50 -23.23 -5.44
N ARG A 107 -25.78 -24.35 -5.32
CA ARG A 107 -25.54 -24.99 -4.03
C ARG A 107 -24.79 -24.06 -3.09
N LEU A 108 -23.76 -23.38 -3.60
CA LEU A 108 -23.01 -22.40 -2.83
C LEU A 108 -23.91 -21.26 -2.36
N MET A 109 -24.72 -20.68 -3.25
CA MET A 109 -25.67 -19.62 -2.91
C MET A 109 -26.63 -20.06 -1.81
N ASN A 110 -27.23 -21.26 -1.93
CA ASN A 110 -28.14 -21.79 -0.93
C ASN A 110 -27.45 -21.96 0.44
N VAL A 111 -26.21 -22.49 0.47
CA VAL A 111 -25.46 -22.66 1.72
C VAL A 111 -25.17 -21.30 2.36
N VAL A 112 -24.74 -20.30 1.58
CA VAL A 112 -24.48 -18.95 2.09
C VAL A 112 -25.76 -18.32 2.62
N GLU A 113 -26.88 -18.49 1.93
CA GLU A 113 -28.20 -17.99 2.36
C GLU A 113 -28.67 -18.66 3.66
N GLU A 114 -28.57 -19.98 3.78
CA GLU A 114 -28.89 -20.71 5.00
C GLU A 114 -28.03 -20.24 6.18
N MET A 115 -26.73 -20.02 5.96
CA MET A 115 -25.83 -19.49 6.99
C MET A 115 -26.16 -18.04 7.36
N ALA A 116 -26.55 -17.21 6.40
CA ALA A 116 -26.96 -15.83 6.64
C ALA A 116 -28.25 -15.76 7.47
N ILE A 117 -29.25 -16.58 7.13
CA ILE A 117 -30.51 -16.72 7.87
C ILE A 117 -30.23 -17.21 9.29
N ALA A 118 -29.43 -18.28 9.43
CA ALA A 118 -29.08 -18.84 10.73
C ALA A 118 -28.30 -17.85 11.61
N SER A 119 -27.48 -17.00 10.98
CA SER A 119 -26.66 -15.98 11.66
C SER A 119 -27.41 -14.65 11.87
N GLY A 120 -28.61 -14.49 11.31
CA GLY A 120 -29.40 -13.26 11.42
C GLY A 120 -28.80 -12.06 10.69
N ILE A 121 -28.04 -12.30 9.62
CA ILE A 121 -27.39 -11.25 8.81
C ILE A 121 -28.01 -11.16 7.41
N PRO A 122 -27.96 -10.00 6.74
CA PRO A 122 -28.20 -9.92 5.30
C PRO A 122 -27.34 -10.93 4.53
N VAL A 123 -27.88 -11.49 3.44
CA VAL A 123 -27.16 -12.43 2.58
C VAL A 123 -25.95 -11.71 1.97
N PRO A 124 -24.71 -12.16 2.24
CA PRO A 124 -23.51 -11.57 1.66
C PRO A 124 -23.49 -11.75 0.14
N GLN A 125 -22.79 -10.86 -0.58
CA GLN A 125 -22.50 -11.07 -2.00
C GLN A 125 -21.58 -12.29 -2.16
N VAL A 126 -21.80 -13.12 -3.19
CA VAL A 126 -21.05 -14.38 -3.37
C VAL A 126 -20.23 -14.34 -4.65
N TYR A 127 -18.94 -14.67 -4.54
CA TYR A 127 -17.98 -14.63 -5.63
C TYR A 127 -17.25 -15.96 -5.80
N VAL A 128 -16.85 -16.28 -7.03
CA VAL A 128 -15.94 -17.39 -7.37
C VAL A 128 -14.66 -16.85 -7.99
N ILE A 129 -13.51 -17.32 -7.56
CA ILE A 129 -12.20 -16.96 -8.13
C ILE A 129 -11.74 -18.13 -9.00
N ASP A 130 -12.14 -18.10 -10.26
CA ASP A 130 -11.87 -19.18 -11.22
C ASP A 130 -10.37 -19.37 -11.53
N SER A 131 -9.53 -18.38 -11.23
CA SER A 131 -8.09 -18.34 -11.58
C SER A 131 -7.15 -18.92 -10.52
N GLU A 132 -7.65 -19.26 -9.32
CA GLU A 132 -6.85 -19.76 -8.21
C GLU A 132 -6.93 -21.29 -8.15
N ASN A 133 -5.79 -21.97 -8.24
CA ASN A 133 -5.75 -23.45 -8.26
C ASN A 133 -5.75 -24.09 -6.85
N ASN A 134 -5.62 -23.28 -5.80
CA ASN A 134 -5.62 -23.75 -4.41
C ASN A 134 -7.01 -23.55 -3.80
N ILE A 135 -7.46 -24.52 -3.01
CA ILE A 135 -8.72 -24.44 -2.27
C ILE A 135 -8.62 -23.34 -1.22
N ASN A 136 -9.36 -22.25 -1.43
CA ASN A 136 -9.42 -21.10 -0.56
C ASN A 136 -10.84 -20.56 -0.45
N ALA A 137 -11.12 -19.89 0.67
CA ALA A 137 -12.31 -19.09 0.87
C ALA A 137 -11.99 -17.92 1.80
N PHE A 138 -12.62 -16.76 1.58
CA PHE A 138 -12.55 -15.64 2.51
C PHE A 138 -13.87 -14.88 2.56
N ALA A 139 -14.07 -14.15 3.65
CA ALA A 139 -15.15 -13.19 3.81
C ALA A 139 -14.56 -11.79 4.01
N ALA A 140 -15.15 -10.78 3.37
CA ALA A 140 -14.73 -9.39 3.43
C ALA A 140 -15.94 -8.48 3.65
N GLY A 141 -15.72 -7.31 4.26
CA GLY A 141 -16.76 -6.33 4.58
C GLY A 141 -16.32 -5.47 5.77
N LEU A 142 -16.65 -4.18 5.75
CA LEU A 142 -16.47 -3.29 6.91
C LEU A 142 -17.67 -3.38 7.85
N GLU A 143 -18.86 -3.58 7.28
CA GLU A 143 -20.12 -3.77 7.97
C GLU A 143 -20.77 -5.08 7.51
N ILE A 144 -21.81 -5.52 8.21
CA ILE A 144 -22.51 -6.74 7.83
C ILE A 144 -23.28 -6.53 6.51
N THR A 145 -23.75 -5.32 6.27
CA THR A 145 -24.53 -4.89 5.10
C THR A 145 -23.71 -4.83 3.80
N ASP A 146 -22.38 -4.73 3.90
CA ASP A 146 -21.47 -4.68 2.76
C ASP A 146 -20.64 -5.96 2.62
N SER A 147 -21.04 -7.04 3.30
CA SER A 147 -20.29 -8.28 3.34
C SER A 147 -20.31 -9.05 2.01
N ALA A 148 -19.19 -9.73 1.74
CA ALA A 148 -19.03 -10.64 0.62
C ALA A 148 -18.26 -11.90 1.04
N VAL A 149 -18.55 -13.02 0.37
CA VAL A 149 -17.87 -14.30 0.50
C VAL A 149 -17.33 -14.72 -0.86
N ALA A 150 -16.06 -15.11 -0.91
CA ALA A 150 -15.42 -15.60 -2.14
C ALA A 150 -14.82 -16.99 -1.92
N VAL A 151 -14.91 -17.86 -2.94
CA VAL A 151 -14.37 -19.23 -2.93
C VAL A 151 -13.66 -19.58 -4.25
N THR A 152 -12.87 -20.64 -4.27
CA THR A 152 -12.11 -21.16 -5.42
C THR A 152 -12.53 -22.58 -5.79
#